data_AF-S7WBL8-F1
#
_entry.id   AF-S7WBL8-F1
#
_cell.length_a   1.000
_cell.length_b   1.000
_cell.length_c   1.000
_cell.angle_alpha   90.00
_cell.angle_beta   90.00
_cell.angle_gamma   90.00
#
_symmetry.space_group_name_H-M   'P 1'
#
loop_
_entity.id
_entity.type
_entity.pdbx_description
1 polymer ?
#
loop_
_entity_poly.entity_id
_entity_poly.type
_entity_poly.pdbx_seq_one_letter_code
_entity_poly.pdbx_strand_id
1 'polypeptide(L)' 'MVERLWRSVKYEEVYLKAYSNVLDAKKQLNAYFEFYNLKRPHSSLDKMTPDEFYYDQLPQQNKVA' A
#
# COMPACT_ATOMS: atom_id res chain seq x y z
N MET A 1 9.84 0.74 -5.54
CA MET A 1 8.69 0.72 -4.58
C MET A 1 8.29 -0.70 -4.18
N VAL A 2 8.16 -1.63 -5.13
CA VAL A 2 7.72 -3.02 -4.89
C VAL A 2 8.58 -3.78 -3.88
N GLU A 3 9.91 -3.72 -3.98
CA GLU A 3 10.79 -4.40 -3.02
C GLU A 3 10.65 -3.85 -1.58
N ARG A 4 10.51 -2.52 -1.45
CA ARG A 4 10.28 -1.87 -0.15
C ARG A 4 8.91 -2.22 0.43
N LEU A 5 7.88 -2.30 -0.42
CA LEU A 5 6.55 -2.76 -0.04
C LEU A 5 6.63 -4.18 0.54
N TRP A 6 7.22 -5.13 -0.19
CA TRP A 6 7.30 -6.52 0.26
C TRP A 6 8.17 -6.70 1.50
N ARG A 7 9.20 -5.86 1.69
CA ARG A 7 9.92 -5.83 2.97
C ARG A 7 8.99 -5.39 4.11
N SER A 8 8.27 -4.28 3.93
CA SER A 8 7.35 -3.75 4.95
C SER A 8 6.26 -4.77 5.31
N VAL A 9 5.55 -5.31 4.31
CA VAL A 9 4.49 -6.33 4.50
C VAL A 9 4.98 -7.53 5.30
N LYS A 10 6.17 -8.06 4.96
CA LYS A 10 6.70 -9.23 5.67
C LYS A 10 6.98 -8.94 7.15
N TYR A 11 7.65 -7.83 7.43
CA TYR A 11 8.13 -7.53 8.78
C TYR A 11 7.07 -6.90 9.69
N GLU A 12 6.15 -6.11 9.13
CA GLU A 12 5.17 -5.35 9.91
C GLU A 12 3.83 -6.11 10.06
N GLU A 13 3.54 -7.08 9.18
CA GLU A 13 2.25 -7.76 9.14
C GLU A 13 2.42 -9.30 9.20
N VAL A 14 3.15 -9.91 8.26
CA VAL A 14 3.18 -11.38 8.12
C VAL A 14 3.99 -12.08 9.22
N TYR A 15 5.19 -11.61 9.55
CA TYR A 15 6.06 -12.28 10.52
C TYR A 15 5.61 -12.07 11.97
N LEU A 16 4.75 -11.09 12.23
CA LEU A 16 4.24 -10.78 13.57
C LEU A 16 2.93 -11.50 13.88
N LYS A 17 2.24 -12.02 12.86
CA LYS A 17 0.87 -12.52 13.00
C LYS A 17 0.78 -14.02 12.77
N ALA A 18 0.10 -14.69 13.70
CA ALA A 18 -0.36 -16.05 13.53
C ALA A 18 -1.80 -16.03 12.99
N TYR A 19 -1.96 -15.97 11.68
CA TYR A 19 -3.28 -16.01 11.05
C TYR A 19 -4.01 -17.31 11.39
N SER A 20 -5.29 -17.20 11.77
CA SER A 20 -6.07 -18.39 12.15
C SER A 20 -6.47 -19.25 10.95
N ASN A 21 -6.65 -18.63 9.77
CA ASN A 21 -6.95 -19.29 8.51
C ASN A 21 -6.69 -18.32 7.33
N VAL A 22 -6.85 -18.82 6.11
CA VAL A 22 -6.60 -18.03 4.88
C VAL A 22 -7.55 -16.83 4.74
N LEU A 23 -8.80 -16.95 5.19
CA LEU A 23 -9.76 -15.83 5.13
C LEU A 23 -9.35 -14.70 6.08
N ASP A 24 -8.92 -15.04 7.29
CA ASP A 24 -8.36 -14.09 8.24
C ASP A 24 -7.11 -13.40 7.67
N ALA A 25 -6.16 -14.19 7.12
CA ALA A 25 -4.97 -13.64 6.47
C ALA A 25 -5.31 -12.64 5.36
N LYS A 26 -6.27 -12.97 4.49
CA LYS A 26 -6.73 -12.06 3.43
C LYS A 26 -7.32 -10.76 3.98
N LYS A 27 -8.16 -10.85 5.03
CA LYS A 27 -8.78 -9.68 5.65
C LYS A 27 -7.71 -8.75 6.25
N GLN A 28 -6.77 -9.31 6.99
CA GLN A 28 -5.73 -8.53 7.66
C GLN A 28 -4.74 -7.91 6.66
N LEU A 29 -4.31 -8.68 5.65
CA LEU A 29 -3.46 -8.17 4.57
C LEU A 29 -4.16 -7.04 3.80
N ASN A 30 -5.46 -7.18 3.48
CA ASN A 30 -6.19 -6.12 2.80
C ASN A 30 -6.20 -4.81 3.62
N ALA A 31 -6.48 -4.92 4.92
CA ALA A 31 -6.43 -3.75 5.82
C ALA A 31 -5.02 -3.12 5.88
N TYR A 32 -3.97 -3.94 5.89
CA TYR A 32 -2.60 -3.45 5.85
C TYR A 32 -2.27 -2.72 4.54
N PHE A 33 -2.67 -3.27 3.39
CA PHE A 33 -2.44 -2.62 2.09
C PHE A 33 -3.23 -1.32 1.95
N GLU A 34 -4.47 -1.26 2.45
CA GLU A 34 -5.25 -0.03 2.50
C GLU A 34 -4.53 1.04 3.34
N PHE A 35 -4.04 0.69 4.53
CA PHE A 35 -3.23 1.60 5.35
C PHE A 35 -1.95 2.04 4.63
N TYR A 36 -1.20 1.11 4.04
CA TYR A 36 0.06 1.40 3.36
C TYR A 36 -0.13 2.35 2.18
N ASN A 37 -1.19 2.14 1.38
CA ASN A 37 -1.45 2.91 0.17
C ASN A 37 -2.11 4.26 0.45
N LEU A 38 -3.03 4.35 1.42
CA LEU A 38 -3.88 5.53 1.61
C LEU A 38 -3.47 6.42 2.79
N LYS A 39 -2.70 5.89 3.75
CA LYS A 39 -2.47 6.58 5.04
C LYS A 39 -1.01 6.73 5.41
N ARG A 40 -0.13 5.88 4.89
CA ARG A 40 1.29 5.88 5.27
C ARG A 40 2.09 6.88 4.42
N PRO A 41 2.61 7.98 5.00
CA PRO A 41 3.50 8.88 4.28
C PRO A 41 4.86 8.20 4.04
N HIS A 42 5.41 8.36 2.84
CA HIS A 42 6.70 7.79 2.48
C HIS A 42 7.72 8.90 2.23
N SER A 43 8.82 8.92 2.99
CA SER A 43 9.89 9.93 2.83
C SER A 43 10.54 9.91 1.45
N SER A 44 10.55 8.77 0.76
CA SER A 44 11.03 8.66 -0.63
C SER A 44 10.03 9.19 -1.66
N LEU A 45 8.80 9.54 -1.25
CA LEU A 45 7.74 10.13 -2.06
C LEU A 45 7.39 11.54 -1.53
N ASP A 46 8.36 12.27 -0.98
CA ASP A 46 8.14 13.59 -0.37
C ASP A 46 7.01 13.62 0.68
N LYS A 47 6.91 12.54 1.48
CA LYS A 47 5.86 12.33 2.49
C LYS A 47 4.45 12.13 1.92
N MET A 48 4.28 12.00 0.61
CA MET A 48 3.04 11.53 0.01
C MET A 48 2.82 10.04 0.33
N THR A 49 1.56 9.65 0.29
CA THR A 49 1.15 8.25 0.24
C THR A 49 1.39 7.68 -1.17
N PRO A 50 1.52 6.34 -1.31
CA PRO A 50 1.66 5.71 -2.62
C PRO A 50 0.51 6.03 -3.57
N ASP A 51 -0.71 6.15 -3.05
CA ASP A 51 -1.92 6.47 -3.81
C ASP A 51 -1.87 7.91 -4.37
N GLU A 52 -1.60 8.90 -3.51
CA GLU A 52 -1.42 10.29 -3.92
C GLU A 52 -0.34 10.42 -5.00
N PHE A 53 0.82 9.80 -4.78
CA PHE A 53 1.92 9.82 -5.75
C PHE A 53 1.52 9.18 -7.09
N TYR A 54 0.77 8.08 -7.07
CA TYR A 54 0.35 7.42 -8.30
C TYR A 54 -0.63 8.28 -9.09
N TYR A 55 -1.67 8.80 -8.44
CA TYR A 55 -2.71 9.59 -9.10
C TYR A 55 -2.23 10.96 -9.56
N ASP A 56 -1.30 11.60 -8.84
CA ASP A 56 -0.66 12.86 -9.27
C ASP A 56 0.13 12.68 -10.57
N GLN A 57 0.76 11.52 -10.75
CA GLN A 57 1.58 11.20 -11.93
C GLN A 57 0.78 10.63 -13.10
N LEU A 58 -0.54 10.41 -12.94
CA LEU A 58 -1.37 9.95 -14.05
C LEU A 58 -1.51 11.08 -15.08
N PRO A 59 -1.27 10.82 -16.37
CA PRO A 59 -1.55 11.81 -17.41
C PRO A 59 -3.03 12.16 -17.35
N GLN A 60 -3.34 13.46 -17.26
CA GLN A 60 -4.71 13.94 -17.36
C GLN A 60 -5.30 13.37 -18.65
N GLN A 61 -6.28 12.48 -18.51
CA GLN A 61 -7.06 12.03 -19.65
C GLN A 61 -7.75 13.27 -20.18
N ASN A 62 -7.22 13.86 -21.26
CA ASN A 62 -7.91 14.88 -22.03
C ASN A 62 -9.27 14.29 -22.37
N LYS A 63 -10.32 14.76 -21.70
CA LYS A 63 -11.70 14.46 -22.07
C LYS A 63 -11.87 15.02 -23.46
N VAL A 64 -11.76 14.15 -24.47
CA VAL A 64 -12.21 14.43 -25.83
C VAL A 64 -13.71 14.73 -25.71
N ALA A 65 -14.04 16.01 -25.92
CA ALA A 65 -15.40 16.50 -26.03
C ALA A 65 -15.99 16.11 -27.40
#